data_AF-A0A6J7IJ64-F1
#
_entry.id   AF-A0A6J7IJ64-F1
#
_cell.length_a   1.000
_cell.length_b   1.000
_cell.length_c   1.000
_cell.angle_alpha   90.00
_cell.angle_beta   90.00
_cell.angle_gamma   90.00
#
_symmetry.space_group_name_H-M   'P 1'
#
loop_
_entity.id
_entity.type
_entity.pdbx_description
1 polymer ?
#
loop_
_entity_poly.entity_id
_entity_poly.type
_entity_poly.pdbx_seq_one_letter_code
_entity_poly.pdbx_strand_id
1 'polypeptide(L)'
;MRWDHLTRDPDAETANLPGMSDPAVVRRFDAPEALETRFYEVEAKTVLNKVPATTDLPFGWTVNPYRGCSHACTYCFARPTHEYLNFNPGRDFEKEIVVKVNAPERLRVDLAKRARTPAWGDTVALGTNTDPYQWVESKYRLMPGIWEAIRDARVPGSVLTKSPLLLRDQALMLEVQANAGFEAALSVPSLDTKAWRTTEPHTPHPRARLAAVAELNRIGIPTAVLAAPLMPGINDSPAQIEALLAACSEAGAISVRGMGLHLRGSTREVFLEWLGDARPDLVELYEELYRHGPHLPRAEAERLARLVQVGERWGERVVRTAPPTRPGRFAPGSRALSGGPAESPIRAADRRPGTRGGAPRLPPDDQLSLF
;
A
#
# COMPACT_ATOMS: atom_id res chain seq x y z
N MET A 1 18.03 -1.43 -22.20
CA MET A 1 17.72 0.01 -22.25
C MET A 1 16.31 0.19 -21.68
N ARG A 2 16.13 1.06 -20.68
CA ARG A 2 14.87 1.27 -19.94
C ARG A 2 13.84 2.11 -20.74
N TRP A 3 14.24 2.60 -21.92
CA TRP A 3 13.65 3.75 -22.59
C TRP A 3 13.22 3.50 -24.05
N ASP A 4 13.39 2.28 -24.59
CA ASP A 4 13.25 2.01 -26.04
C ASP A 4 11.83 2.19 -26.58
N HIS A 5 10.83 2.28 -25.69
CA HIS A 5 9.43 2.50 -26.01
C HIS A 5 8.87 3.80 -25.42
N LEU A 6 9.72 4.66 -24.84
CA LEU A 6 9.32 5.98 -24.40
C LEU A 6 9.52 6.97 -25.54
N THR A 7 8.47 7.15 -26.34
CA THR A 7 8.39 8.32 -27.20
C THR A 7 8.30 9.54 -26.30
N ARG A 8 9.33 10.40 -26.37
CA ARG A 8 9.19 11.76 -25.88
C ARG A 8 8.05 12.36 -26.70
N ASP A 9 7.03 12.90 -26.04
CA ASP A 9 6.11 13.77 -26.74
C ASP A 9 6.98 14.84 -27.45
N PRO A 10 6.86 15.05 -28.78
CA PRO A 10 7.62 16.09 -29.47
C PRO A 10 7.42 17.49 -28.83
N ASP A 11 6.36 17.66 -28.05
CA ASP A 11 6.06 18.85 -27.26
C ASP A 11 6.43 18.72 -25.76
N ALA A 12 7.24 17.72 -25.36
CA ALA A 12 7.70 17.37 -24.01
C ALA A 12 7.21 18.32 -22.91
N GLU A 13 5.92 18.20 -22.59
CA GLU A 13 5.23 19.17 -21.77
C GLU A 13 5.80 19.07 -20.36
N THR A 14 6.47 20.13 -19.91
CA THR A 14 6.84 20.24 -18.50
C THR A 14 5.62 20.73 -17.74
N ALA A 15 5.20 20.01 -16.71
CA ALA A 15 4.05 20.38 -15.90
C ALA A 15 4.49 20.82 -14.50
N ASN A 16 4.00 21.97 -14.04
CA ASN A 16 4.19 22.40 -12.67
C ASN A 16 3.14 21.74 -11.78
N LEU A 17 3.55 20.74 -11.01
CA LEU A 17 2.69 20.08 -10.03
C LEU A 17 2.76 20.82 -8.68
N PRO A 18 1.62 21.13 -8.04
CA PRO A 18 1.62 21.73 -6.70
C PRO A 18 2.47 20.92 -5.71
N GLY A 19 3.29 21.61 -4.92
CA GLY A 19 4.16 21.00 -3.92
C GLY A 19 5.47 20.39 -4.47
N MET A 20 5.69 20.36 -5.78
CA MET A 20 6.97 19.94 -6.38
C MET A 20 7.89 21.15 -6.58
N SER A 21 9.19 20.98 -6.32
CA SER A 21 10.19 22.04 -6.53
C SER A 21 10.55 22.24 -7.99
N ASP A 22 10.53 21.15 -8.75
CA ASP A 22 11.01 21.10 -10.13
C ASP A 22 9.85 20.68 -11.05
N PRO A 23 9.77 21.23 -12.28
CA PRO A 23 8.74 20.83 -13.23
C PRO A 23 8.82 19.33 -13.55
N ALA A 24 7.68 18.67 -13.57
CA ALA A 24 7.60 17.26 -13.94
C ALA A 24 7.75 17.11 -15.45
N VAL A 25 8.52 16.12 -15.90
CA VAL A 25 8.57 15.73 -17.32
C VAL A 25 7.38 14.83 -17.61
N VAL A 26 6.47 15.26 -18.47
CA VAL A 26 5.30 14.45 -18.85
C VAL A 26 5.68 13.48 -19.96
N ARG A 27 5.31 12.22 -19.77
CA ARG A 27 5.55 11.13 -20.73
C ARG A 27 4.26 10.38 -21.05
N ARG A 28 4.25 9.77 -22.23
CA ARG A 28 3.23 8.81 -22.67
C ARG A 28 3.93 7.56 -23.22
N PHE A 29 3.23 6.44 -23.19
CA PHE A 29 3.66 5.23 -23.86
C PHE A 29 2.73 4.95 -25.04
N ASP A 30 3.31 4.61 -26.18
CA ASP A 30 2.55 4.05 -27.31
C ASP A 30 2.29 2.56 -27.06
N ALA A 31 1.30 2.28 -26.21
CA ALA A 31 0.85 0.94 -25.86
C ALA A 31 -0.64 0.96 -25.51
N PRO A 32 -1.46 0.03 -26.02
CA PRO A 32 -2.88 -0.05 -25.67
C PRO A 32 -3.12 -0.14 -24.16
N GLU A 33 -2.25 -0.86 -23.44
CA GLU A 33 -2.32 -1.03 -22.00
C GLU A 33 -1.97 0.24 -21.21
N ALA A 34 -1.37 1.25 -21.85
CA ALA A 34 -1.18 2.55 -21.25
C ALA A 34 -2.50 3.31 -21.11
N LEU A 35 -3.53 2.94 -21.87
CA LEU A 35 -4.87 3.53 -21.82
C LEU A 35 -4.85 5.07 -21.82
N GLU A 36 -4.01 5.67 -22.66
CA GLU A 36 -3.82 7.14 -22.79
C GLU A 36 -3.33 7.84 -21.51
N THR A 37 -2.74 7.10 -20.57
CA THR A 37 -2.21 7.62 -19.32
C THR A 37 -1.00 8.53 -19.56
N ARG A 38 -0.97 9.67 -18.86
CA ARG A 38 0.18 10.58 -18.76
C ARG A 38 0.98 10.26 -17.49
N PHE A 39 2.30 10.20 -17.64
CA PHE A 39 3.23 9.88 -16.57
C PHE A 39 4.09 11.10 -16.25
N TYR A 40 3.97 11.62 -15.03
CA TYR A 40 4.69 12.79 -14.55
C TYR A 40 5.94 12.33 -13.82
N GLU A 41 7.09 12.39 -14.48
CA GLU A 41 8.37 12.06 -13.86
C GLU A 41 8.80 13.18 -12.92
N VAL A 42 8.99 12.83 -11.64
CA VAL A 42 9.43 13.76 -10.60
C VAL A 42 10.59 13.16 -9.81
N GLU A 43 11.41 14.04 -9.24
CA GLU A 43 12.41 13.66 -8.26
C GLU A 43 11.91 13.92 -6.83
N ALA A 44 11.80 12.85 -6.05
CA ALA A 44 11.39 12.94 -4.67
C ALA A 44 12.56 13.36 -3.76
N LYS A 45 12.28 14.24 -2.80
CA LYS A 45 13.23 14.64 -1.73
C LYS A 45 13.37 13.58 -0.64
N THR A 46 12.31 12.82 -0.41
CA THR A 46 12.21 11.64 0.45
C THR A 46 11.19 10.68 -0.17
N VAL A 47 11.39 9.38 0.00
CA VAL A 47 10.40 8.35 -0.38
C VAL A 47 9.96 7.47 0.79
N LEU A 48 10.70 7.51 1.89
CA LEU A 48 10.40 6.80 3.13
C LEU A 48 9.49 7.65 4.02
N ASN A 49 8.25 7.22 4.21
CA ASN A 49 7.23 7.96 4.97
C ASN A 49 6.95 7.26 6.30
N LYS A 50 6.90 8.03 7.39
CA LYS A 50 6.62 7.49 8.71
C LYS A 50 5.12 7.30 8.90
N VAL A 51 4.72 6.14 9.40
CA VAL A 51 3.38 5.93 9.93
C VAL A 51 3.32 6.48 11.36
N PRO A 52 2.37 7.37 11.71
CA PRO A 52 2.11 7.81 13.07
C PRO A 52 1.88 6.62 14.01
N ALA A 53 2.41 6.72 15.22
CA ALA A 53 2.32 5.64 16.21
C ALA A 53 0.90 5.43 16.77
N THR A 54 -0.03 6.36 16.50
CA THR A 54 -1.47 6.20 16.76
C THR A 54 -2.13 5.23 15.78
N THR A 55 -1.38 4.90 14.71
CA THR A 55 -1.56 3.86 13.72
C THR A 55 -1.77 2.44 14.25
N ASP A 56 -2.91 1.77 14.11
CA ASP A 56 -2.99 0.31 14.41
C ASP A 56 -2.53 -0.52 13.19
N LEU A 57 -1.28 -0.28 12.80
CA LEU A 57 -0.64 -0.87 11.62
C LEU A 57 0.49 -1.82 11.98
N PRO A 58 0.63 -2.95 11.27
CA PRO A 58 1.76 -3.86 11.46
C PRO A 58 3.09 -3.34 10.88
N PHE A 59 3.15 -2.08 10.43
CA PHE A 59 4.35 -1.46 9.85
C PHE A 59 4.50 0.01 10.28
N GLY A 60 5.74 0.44 10.45
CA GLY A 60 6.07 1.82 10.85
C GLY A 60 6.45 2.74 9.70
N TRP A 61 6.71 2.17 8.51
CA TRP A 61 7.18 2.92 7.35
C TRP A 61 6.49 2.49 6.07
N THR A 62 6.37 3.44 5.14
CA THR A 62 5.84 3.15 3.80
C THR A 62 6.68 3.78 2.70
N VAL A 63 6.67 3.13 1.53
CA VAL A 63 7.24 3.66 0.29
C VAL A 63 6.20 3.60 -0.81
N ASN A 64 5.93 4.75 -1.43
CA ASN A 64 5.00 4.87 -2.55
C ASN A 64 5.78 5.41 -3.76
N PRO A 65 6.24 4.53 -4.68
CA PRO A 65 7.00 4.94 -5.87
C PRO A 65 6.15 5.68 -6.90
N TYR A 66 4.84 5.46 -6.86
CA TYR A 66 3.85 6.10 -7.72
C TYR A 66 2.84 6.91 -6.89
N ARG A 67 2.12 7.81 -7.55
CA ARG A 67 0.86 8.41 -7.05
C ARG A 67 -0.17 8.33 -8.16
N GLY A 68 -1.39 7.90 -7.81
CA GLY A 68 -2.37 7.46 -8.79
C GLY A 68 -2.18 5.98 -9.14
N CYS A 69 -3.22 5.36 -9.68
CA CYS A 69 -3.17 3.94 -9.98
C CYS A 69 -4.01 3.57 -11.21
N SER A 70 -3.37 2.99 -12.21
CA SER A 70 -4.02 2.58 -13.46
C SER A 70 -4.99 1.41 -13.30
N HIS A 71 -5.07 0.80 -12.11
CA HIS A 71 -6.06 -0.23 -11.79
C HIS A 71 -7.51 0.27 -11.76
N ALA A 72 -7.70 1.58 -11.54
CA ALA A 72 -9.01 2.24 -11.56
C ALA A 72 -10.06 1.62 -10.62
N CYS A 73 -9.67 1.14 -9.43
CA CYS A 73 -10.65 0.60 -8.48
C CYS A 73 -11.62 1.71 -8.03
N THR A 74 -12.93 1.51 -8.20
CA THR A 74 -13.97 2.50 -7.88
C THR A 74 -13.96 2.89 -6.39
N TYR A 75 -13.55 1.94 -5.54
CA TYR A 75 -13.47 2.07 -4.08
C TYR A 75 -12.11 2.53 -3.53
N CYS A 76 -11.16 2.94 -4.38
CA CYS A 76 -9.79 3.20 -3.93
C CYS A 76 -9.71 4.41 -2.98
N PHE A 77 -9.38 4.16 -1.71
CA PHE A 77 -9.26 5.21 -0.69
C PHE A 77 -8.14 6.23 -0.97
N ALA A 78 -7.24 5.95 -1.90
CA ALA A 78 -6.14 6.84 -2.26
C ALA A 78 -6.53 7.90 -3.30
N ARG A 79 -7.74 7.83 -3.87
CA ARG A 79 -8.27 8.82 -4.82
C ARG A 79 -8.15 10.28 -4.36
N PRO A 80 -8.46 10.63 -3.09
CA PRO A 80 -8.33 12.00 -2.61
C PRO A 80 -6.88 12.52 -2.64
N THR A 81 -5.88 11.64 -2.77
CA THR A 81 -4.50 12.10 -2.88
C THR A 81 -4.25 12.89 -4.17
N HIS A 82 -5.05 12.75 -5.22
CA HIS A 82 -4.88 13.53 -6.44
C HIS A 82 -5.29 14.99 -6.31
N GLU A 83 -6.17 15.31 -5.37
CA GLU A 83 -6.67 16.68 -5.15
C GLU A 83 -5.56 17.63 -4.71
N TYR A 84 -4.55 17.14 -3.97
CA TYR A 84 -3.37 17.92 -3.61
C TYR A 84 -2.52 18.35 -4.81
N LEU A 85 -2.70 17.73 -5.97
CA LEU A 85 -2.03 18.06 -7.21
C LEU A 85 -2.93 18.86 -8.17
N ASN A 86 -4.10 19.33 -7.68
CA ASN A 86 -5.17 19.92 -8.49
C ASN A 86 -5.71 18.98 -9.58
N PHE A 87 -5.60 17.67 -9.37
CA PHE A 87 -6.21 16.65 -10.22
C PHE A 87 -7.52 16.14 -9.60
N ASN A 88 -8.44 15.69 -10.46
CA ASN A 88 -9.69 15.12 -9.96
C ASN A 88 -9.48 13.68 -9.42
N PRO A 89 -10.23 13.27 -8.39
CA PRO A 89 -10.10 11.96 -7.74
C PRO A 89 -10.69 10.79 -8.56
N GLY A 90 -11.41 11.09 -9.64
CA GLY A 90 -11.97 10.13 -10.58
C GLY A 90 -10.98 9.80 -11.69
N ARG A 91 -11.24 10.29 -12.89
CA ARG A 91 -10.46 10.03 -14.11
C ARG A 91 -8.97 10.35 -13.94
N ASP A 92 -8.61 11.48 -13.32
CA ASP A 92 -7.19 11.88 -13.28
C ASP A 92 -6.39 10.98 -12.33
N PHE A 93 -6.98 10.46 -11.26
CA PHE A 93 -6.34 9.44 -10.41
C PHE A 93 -5.89 8.21 -11.20
N GLU A 94 -6.62 7.88 -12.26
CA GLU A 94 -6.44 6.69 -13.09
C GLU A 94 -5.51 6.94 -14.28
N LYS A 95 -5.41 8.20 -14.73
CA LYS A 95 -4.77 8.60 -16.00
C LYS A 95 -3.62 9.58 -15.86
N GLU A 96 -3.45 10.23 -14.73
CA GLU A 96 -2.40 11.21 -14.47
C GLU A 96 -1.50 10.66 -13.35
N ILE A 97 -0.54 9.80 -13.72
CA ILE A 97 0.26 9.03 -12.76
C ILE A 97 1.58 9.75 -12.49
N VAL A 98 1.86 10.07 -11.23
CA VAL A 98 3.16 10.63 -10.83
C VAL A 98 4.14 9.49 -10.58
N VAL A 99 5.33 9.58 -11.17
CA VAL A 99 6.39 8.59 -11.08
C VAL A 99 7.61 9.20 -10.39
N LYS A 100 7.96 8.70 -9.21
CA LYS A 100 9.16 9.13 -8.48
C LYS A 100 10.37 8.39 -9.06
N VAL A 101 10.95 8.93 -10.14
CA VAL A 101 11.95 8.21 -10.94
C VAL A 101 13.24 7.90 -10.19
N ASN A 102 13.55 8.68 -9.15
CA ASN A 102 14.71 8.52 -8.27
C ASN A 102 14.40 7.71 -6.99
N ALA A 103 13.25 7.02 -6.92
CA ALA A 103 12.83 6.31 -5.70
C ALA A 103 13.85 5.27 -5.19
N PRO A 104 14.47 4.41 -6.04
CA PRO A 104 15.49 3.47 -5.59
C PRO A 104 16.70 4.14 -4.92
N GLU A 105 17.25 5.17 -5.57
CA GLU A 105 18.43 5.89 -5.10
C GLU A 105 18.09 6.69 -3.83
N ARG A 106 16.93 7.33 -3.82
CA ARG A 106 16.46 8.10 -2.67
C ARG A 106 16.20 7.22 -1.45
N LEU A 107 15.60 6.04 -1.65
CA LEU A 107 15.32 5.10 -0.56
C LEU A 107 16.61 4.64 0.14
N ARG A 108 17.68 4.37 -0.60
CA ARG A 108 18.99 4.03 -0.01
C ARG A 108 19.49 5.13 0.93
N VAL A 109 19.37 6.39 0.50
CA VAL A 109 19.76 7.55 1.31
C VAL A 109 18.87 7.68 2.55
N ASP A 110 17.55 7.55 2.39
CA ASP A 110 16.59 7.69 3.50
C ASP A 110 16.80 6.60 4.56
N LEU A 111 16.98 5.35 4.12
CA LEU A 111 17.29 4.21 5.00
C LEU A 111 18.64 4.39 5.70
N ALA A 112 19.69 4.82 4.99
CA ALA A 112 21.01 5.07 5.59
C ALA A 112 20.99 6.18 6.65
N LYS A 113 20.20 7.25 6.44
CA LYS A 113 19.98 8.30 7.44
C LYS A 113 19.24 7.74 8.66
N ARG A 114 18.21 6.94 8.42
CA ARG A 114 17.36 6.38 9.47
C ARG A 114 18.08 5.32 10.31
N ALA A 115 18.99 4.54 9.73
CA ALA A 115 19.83 3.58 10.45
C ALA A 115 20.69 4.21 11.57
N ARG A 116 20.89 5.55 11.52
CA ARG A 116 21.57 6.31 12.58
C ARG A 116 20.69 6.60 13.80
N THR A 117 19.41 6.21 13.77
CA THR A 117 18.46 6.45 14.87
C THR A 117 18.21 5.15 15.67
N PRO A 118 18.11 5.21 17.01
CA PRO A 118 18.00 4.00 17.86
C PRO A 118 16.72 3.14 17.67
N ALA A 119 15.72 3.62 16.94
CA ALA A 119 14.44 2.95 16.69
C ALA A 119 14.41 2.25 15.31
N TRP A 120 15.47 1.52 14.97
CA TRP A 120 15.62 0.78 13.73
C TRP A 120 14.99 -0.62 13.87
N GLY A 121 14.19 -1.04 12.88
CA GLY A 121 13.60 -2.39 12.84
C GLY A 121 12.12 -2.48 12.46
N ASP A 122 11.43 -1.36 12.27
CA ASP A 122 10.04 -1.37 11.78
C ASP A 122 9.98 -1.76 10.29
N THR A 123 8.96 -2.54 9.91
CA THR A 123 8.73 -2.96 8.53
C THR A 123 8.51 -1.78 7.59
N VAL A 124 9.09 -1.85 6.39
CA VAL A 124 8.85 -0.95 5.26
C VAL A 124 7.80 -1.56 4.33
N ALA A 125 6.60 -0.99 4.33
CA ALA A 125 5.47 -1.47 3.55
C ALA A 125 5.32 -0.74 2.20
N LEU A 126 5.02 -1.51 1.16
CA LEU A 126 4.60 -1.03 -0.16
C LEU A 126 3.16 -1.47 -0.45
N GLY A 127 2.45 -0.73 -1.30
CA GLY A 127 1.03 -1.01 -1.56
C GLY A 127 0.05 -0.29 -0.65
N THR A 128 0.48 0.77 0.03
CA THR A 128 -0.32 1.46 1.05
C THR A 128 -1.11 2.65 0.51
N ASN A 129 -0.70 3.26 -0.61
CA ASN A 129 -1.46 4.34 -1.26
C ASN A 129 -1.61 4.14 -2.78
N THR A 130 -0.79 3.29 -3.38
CA THR A 130 -0.83 2.95 -4.80
C THR A 130 -0.46 1.50 -4.94
N ASP A 131 -0.86 0.85 -6.04
CA ASP A 131 -0.27 -0.44 -6.38
C ASP A 131 1.16 -0.24 -6.91
N PRO A 132 2.19 -0.84 -6.27
CA PRO A 132 3.57 -0.73 -6.71
C PRO A 132 3.85 -1.52 -7.99
N TYR A 133 2.98 -2.46 -8.34
CA TYR A 133 3.09 -3.35 -9.50
C TYR A 133 1.96 -3.15 -10.52
N GLN A 134 1.38 -1.93 -10.56
CA GLN A 134 0.52 -1.50 -11.65
C GLN A 134 1.27 -1.57 -12.99
N TRP A 135 0.55 -1.54 -14.11
CA TRP A 135 1.10 -1.78 -15.45
C TRP A 135 2.40 -1.02 -15.75
N VAL A 136 2.48 0.25 -15.35
CA VAL A 136 3.64 1.10 -15.65
C VAL A 136 4.95 0.61 -15.00
N GLU A 137 4.88 -0.19 -13.92
CA GLU A 137 6.05 -0.81 -13.32
C GLU A 137 6.72 -1.84 -14.24
N SER A 138 5.99 -2.39 -15.23
CA SER A 138 6.58 -3.23 -16.27
C SER A 138 7.55 -2.45 -17.18
N LYS A 139 7.38 -1.12 -17.26
CA LYS A 139 8.20 -0.20 -18.06
C LYS A 139 9.26 0.48 -17.20
N TYR A 140 8.83 1.11 -16.10
CA TYR A 140 9.73 1.87 -15.24
C TYR A 140 10.67 1.00 -14.43
N ARG A 141 10.26 -0.21 -14.01
CA ARG A 141 11.09 -1.14 -13.24
C ARG A 141 11.75 -0.48 -12.01
N LEU A 142 11.00 0.29 -11.21
CA LEU A 142 11.51 0.91 -9.98
C LEU A 142 11.63 -0.10 -8.84
N MET A 143 10.76 -1.12 -8.82
CA MET A 143 10.67 -2.07 -7.70
C MET A 143 11.93 -2.89 -7.44
N PRO A 144 12.68 -3.41 -8.45
CA PRO A 144 13.92 -4.14 -8.19
C PRO A 144 14.92 -3.31 -7.39
N GLY A 145 15.13 -2.05 -7.77
CA GLY A 145 16.04 -1.14 -7.06
C GLY A 145 15.56 -0.77 -5.66
N ILE A 146 14.24 -0.73 -5.44
CA ILE A 146 13.63 -0.54 -4.12
C ILE A 146 13.89 -1.76 -3.22
N TRP A 147 13.71 -2.98 -3.73
CA TRP A 147 14.00 -4.19 -2.96
C TRP A 147 15.48 -4.37 -2.66
N GLU A 148 16.36 -4.04 -3.60
CA GLU A 148 17.80 -3.96 -3.36
C GLU A 148 18.11 -3.00 -2.20
N ALA A 149 17.51 -1.79 -2.19
CA ALA A 149 17.71 -0.83 -1.12
C ALA A 149 17.25 -1.36 0.25
N ILE A 150 16.10 -2.04 0.30
CA ILE A 150 15.57 -2.66 1.53
C ILE A 150 16.46 -3.81 2.00
N ARG A 151 16.87 -4.69 1.09
CA ARG A 151 17.80 -5.80 1.34
C ARG A 151 19.12 -5.30 1.90
N ASP A 152 19.73 -4.32 1.25
CA ASP A 152 21.05 -3.78 1.63
C ASP A 152 20.98 -3.08 2.99
N ALA A 153 19.85 -2.45 3.31
CA ALA A 153 19.59 -1.85 4.62
C ALA A 153 19.26 -2.88 5.72
N ARG A 154 18.96 -4.14 5.36
CA ARG A 154 18.57 -5.22 6.28
C ARG A 154 17.38 -4.83 7.17
N VAL A 155 16.34 -4.28 6.56
CA VAL A 155 15.06 -3.99 7.24
C VAL A 155 13.97 -4.92 6.73
N PRO A 156 12.98 -5.29 7.57
CA PRO A 156 11.87 -6.09 7.11
C PRO A 156 11.08 -5.35 6.03
N GLY A 157 10.62 -6.07 5.01
CA GLY A 157 9.79 -5.51 3.93
C GLY A 157 8.39 -6.10 3.91
N SER A 158 7.42 -5.39 3.35
CA SER A 158 6.16 -6.01 2.95
C SER A 158 5.59 -5.39 1.69
N VAL A 159 4.77 -6.17 0.98
CA VAL A 159 4.04 -5.66 -0.20
C VAL A 159 2.60 -6.11 -0.22
N LEU A 160 1.70 -5.16 -0.45
CA LEU A 160 0.31 -5.39 -0.83
C LEU A 160 0.13 -5.03 -2.31
N THR A 161 -0.42 -5.93 -3.12
CA THR A 161 -0.68 -5.67 -4.55
C THR A 161 -1.89 -6.43 -5.06
N LYS A 162 -2.42 -6.01 -6.20
CA LYS A 162 -3.41 -6.75 -7.01
C LYS A 162 -2.78 -7.40 -8.24
N SER A 163 -1.47 -7.28 -8.42
CA SER A 163 -0.79 -7.65 -9.67
C SER A 163 0.18 -8.82 -9.48
N PRO A 164 0.10 -9.88 -10.31
CA PRO A 164 1.07 -10.97 -10.31
C PRO A 164 2.43 -10.56 -10.87
N LEU A 165 2.58 -9.33 -11.38
CA LEU A 165 3.88 -8.78 -11.82
C LEU A 165 4.94 -8.82 -10.71
N LEU A 166 4.52 -8.87 -9.43
CA LEU A 166 5.44 -9.01 -8.30
C LEU A 166 6.32 -10.26 -8.37
N LEU A 167 5.88 -11.33 -9.04
CA LEU A 167 6.65 -12.56 -9.21
C LEU A 167 7.97 -12.33 -9.94
N ARG A 168 8.05 -11.30 -10.79
CA ARG A 168 9.28 -10.88 -11.47
C ARG A 168 10.43 -10.64 -10.48
N ASP A 169 10.10 -10.13 -9.30
CA ASP A 169 11.08 -9.67 -8.31
C ASP A 169 11.23 -10.66 -7.14
N GLN A 170 10.69 -11.88 -7.25
CA GLN A 170 10.65 -12.87 -6.18
C GLN A 170 12.03 -13.26 -5.62
N ALA A 171 13.07 -13.26 -6.47
CA ALA A 171 14.44 -13.54 -6.03
C ALA A 171 14.95 -12.49 -5.02
N LEU A 172 14.67 -11.21 -5.27
CA LEU A 172 15.02 -10.13 -4.35
C LEU A 172 14.20 -10.20 -3.07
N MET A 173 12.92 -10.56 -3.15
CA MET A 173 12.07 -10.76 -1.98
C MET A 173 12.57 -11.91 -1.09
N LEU A 174 13.06 -13.01 -1.68
CA LEU A 174 13.71 -14.10 -0.93
C LEU A 174 14.98 -13.62 -0.22
N GLU A 175 15.78 -12.76 -0.85
CA GLU A 175 16.95 -12.16 -0.22
C GLU A 175 16.55 -11.23 0.95
N VAL A 176 15.48 -10.45 0.82
CA VAL A 176 14.95 -9.64 1.93
C VAL A 176 14.44 -10.54 3.06
N GLN A 177 13.67 -11.59 2.73
CA GLN A 177 13.16 -12.59 3.67
C GLN A 177 14.30 -13.23 4.47
N ALA A 178 15.36 -13.68 3.80
CA ALA A 178 16.50 -14.34 4.43
C ALA A 178 17.29 -13.41 5.37
N ASN A 179 17.33 -12.10 5.09
CA ASN A 179 18.14 -11.14 5.84
C ASN A 179 17.41 -10.49 7.01
N ALA A 180 16.13 -10.14 6.84
CA ALA A 180 15.39 -9.32 7.81
C ALA A 180 13.91 -9.68 7.97
N GLY A 181 13.34 -10.47 7.05
CA GLY A 181 11.93 -10.81 7.02
C GLY A 181 11.14 -10.04 5.95
N PHE A 182 10.17 -10.72 5.37
CA PHE A 182 9.36 -10.26 4.26
C PHE A 182 8.00 -10.96 4.26
N GLU A 183 6.95 -10.18 4.08
CA GLU A 183 5.59 -10.72 3.90
C GLU A 183 4.92 -10.09 2.68
N ALA A 184 4.24 -10.91 1.90
CA ALA A 184 3.41 -10.45 0.80
C ALA A 184 1.92 -10.62 1.12
N ALA A 185 1.09 -9.78 0.52
CA ALA A 185 -0.34 -9.96 0.47
C ALA A 185 -0.86 -9.59 -0.93
N LEU A 186 -1.77 -10.41 -1.45
CA LEU A 186 -2.53 -10.04 -2.64
C LEU A 186 -3.96 -9.68 -2.28
N SER A 187 -4.46 -8.53 -2.77
CA SER A 187 -5.88 -8.21 -2.60
C SER A 187 -6.72 -9.01 -3.58
N VAL A 188 -7.67 -9.79 -3.05
CA VAL A 188 -8.63 -10.57 -3.83
C VAL A 188 -10.02 -10.33 -3.23
N PRO A 189 -10.70 -9.22 -3.58
CA PRO A 189 -11.99 -8.87 -2.97
C PRO A 189 -13.11 -9.85 -3.34
N SER A 190 -13.06 -10.43 -4.54
CA SER A 190 -14.12 -11.30 -5.06
C SER A 190 -13.56 -12.27 -6.09
N LEU A 191 -14.19 -13.45 -6.22
CA LEU A 191 -14.04 -14.34 -7.37
C LEU A 191 -15.13 -14.15 -8.42
N ASP A 192 -16.19 -13.41 -8.09
CA ASP A 192 -17.28 -13.10 -9.02
C ASP A 192 -16.76 -12.18 -10.13
N THR A 193 -16.82 -12.66 -11.37
CA THR A 193 -16.26 -11.97 -12.54
C THR A 193 -16.99 -10.66 -12.82
N LYS A 194 -18.29 -10.57 -12.54
CA LYS A 194 -19.06 -9.34 -12.75
C LYS A 194 -18.61 -8.27 -11.76
N ALA A 195 -18.59 -8.57 -10.46
CA ALA A 195 -18.13 -7.67 -9.41
C ALA A 195 -16.68 -7.22 -9.64
N TRP A 196 -15.78 -8.14 -10.00
CA TRP A 196 -14.38 -7.81 -10.33
C TRP A 196 -14.28 -6.82 -11.50
N ARG A 197 -14.91 -7.13 -12.64
CA ARG A 197 -14.84 -6.29 -13.85
C ARG A 197 -15.41 -4.90 -13.64
N THR A 198 -16.46 -4.76 -12.83
CA THR A 198 -17.10 -3.46 -12.63
C THR A 198 -16.44 -2.63 -11.55
N THR A 199 -15.84 -3.24 -10.52
CA THR A 199 -15.25 -2.48 -9.39
C THR A 199 -13.75 -2.23 -9.51
N GLU A 200 -13.02 -3.07 -10.24
CA GLU A 200 -11.58 -2.95 -10.42
C GLU A 200 -11.11 -3.35 -11.83
N PRO A 201 -11.61 -2.67 -12.89
CA PRO A 201 -11.62 -3.14 -14.28
C PRO A 201 -10.24 -3.42 -14.90
N HIS A 202 -9.18 -2.75 -14.45
CA HIS A 202 -7.84 -2.86 -15.05
C HIS A 202 -6.86 -3.63 -14.17
N THR A 203 -7.36 -4.27 -13.12
CA THR A 203 -6.57 -5.19 -12.31
C THR A 203 -6.49 -6.55 -12.98
N PRO A 204 -5.43 -7.35 -12.73
CA PRO A 204 -5.38 -8.74 -13.15
C PRO A 204 -6.51 -9.58 -12.55
N HIS A 205 -6.94 -10.62 -13.26
CA HIS A 205 -8.04 -11.49 -12.82
C HIS A 205 -7.78 -12.09 -11.43
N PRO A 206 -8.80 -12.20 -10.54
CA PRO A 206 -8.66 -12.76 -9.19
C PRO A 206 -7.92 -14.10 -9.13
N ARG A 207 -8.20 -15.00 -10.08
CA ARG A 207 -7.53 -16.30 -10.18
C ARG A 207 -6.03 -16.19 -10.50
N ALA A 208 -5.60 -15.19 -11.28
CA ALA A 208 -4.18 -14.96 -11.55
C ALA A 208 -3.45 -14.44 -10.30
N ARG A 209 -4.15 -13.65 -9.47
CA ARG A 209 -3.63 -13.22 -8.16
C ARG A 209 -3.46 -14.41 -7.22
N LEU A 210 -4.44 -15.31 -7.14
CA LEU A 210 -4.33 -16.54 -6.34
C LEU A 210 -3.24 -17.48 -6.86
N ALA A 211 -3.00 -17.56 -8.16
CA ALA A 211 -1.86 -18.31 -8.71
C ALA A 211 -0.52 -17.71 -8.24
N ALA A 212 -0.41 -16.38 -8.15
CA ALA A 212 0.78 -15.73 -7.58
C ALA A 212 0.92 -16.00 -6.07
N VAL A 213 -0.17 -16.04 -5.31
CA VAL A 213 -0.15 -16.47 -3.89
C VAL A 213 0.41 -17.87 -3.76
N ALA A 214 -0.05 -18.81 -4.60
CA ALA A 214 0.43 -20.19 -4.59
C ALA A 214 1.92 -20.28 -4.91
N GLU A 215 2.38 -19.56 -5.94
CA GLU A 215 3.80 -19.56 -6.31
C GLU A 215 4.69 -18.98 -5.21
N LEU A 216 4.31 -17.84 -4.62
CA LEU A 216 5.10 -17.20 -3.56
C LEU A 216 5.21 -18.10 -2.32
N ASN A 217 4.10 -18.70 -1.88
CA ASN A 217 4.13 -19.63 -0.75
C ASN A 217 4.94 -20.89 -1.09
N ARG A 218 4.86 -21.41 -2.32
CA ARG A 218 5.63 -22.58 -2.79
C ARG A 218 7.15 -22.35 -2.70
N ILE A 219 7.61 -21.12 -2.99
CA ILE A 219 9.04 -20.77 -2.92
C ILE A 219 9.48 -20.27 -1.54
N GLY A 220 8.58 -20.23 -0.55
CA GLY A 220 8.90 -19.87 0.83
C GLY A 220 8.75 -18.39 1.19
N ILE A 221 8.04 -17.60 0.37
CA ILE A 221 7.62 -16.23 0.73
C ILE A 221 6.24 -16.30 1.40
N PRO A 222 6.12 -15.97 2.71
CA PRO A 222 4.84 -15.97 3.40
C PRO A 222 3.86 -15.00 2.73
N THR A 223 2.79 -15.55 2.16
CA THR A 223 1.83 -14.76 1.37
C THR A 223 0.40 -14.95 1.82
N ALA A 224 -0.22 -13.86 2.26
CA ALA A 224 -1.61 -13.79 2.69
C ALA A 224 -2.54 -13.30 1.56
N VAL A 225 -3.85 -13.42 1.78
CA VAL A 225 -4.87 -12.79 0.94
C VAL A 225 -5.62 -11.73 1.74
N LEU A 226 -5.83 -10.59 1.12
CA LEU A 226 -6.69 -9.54 1.63
C LEU A 226 -7.99 -9.50 0.82
N ALA A 227 -9.08 -10.01 1.41
CA ALA A 227 -10.43 -9.89 0.88
C ALA A 227 -10.96 -8.48 1.19
N ALA A 228 -10.44 -7.47 0.48
CA ALA A 228 -10.78 -6.08 0.73
C ALA A 228 -10.87 -5.24 -0.56
N PRO A 229 -11.95 -4.45 -0.72
CA PRO A 229 -13.05 -4.31 0.25
C PRO A 229 -14.10 -5.43 0.13
N LEU A 230 -14.69 -5.80 1.26
CA LEU A 230 -16.00 -6.44 1.32
C LEU A 230 -17.06 -5.34 1.24
N MET A 231 -17.96 -5.48 0.26
CA MET A 231 -18.93 -4.50 -0.18
C MET A 231 -20.33 -5.11 -0.05
N PRO A 232 -21.15 -4.64 0.91
CA PRO A 232 -22.49 -5.18 1.17
C PRO A 232 -23.38 -5.24 -0.08
N GLY A 233 -23.94 -6.42 -0.37
CA GLY A 233 -24.78 -6.67 -1.55
C GLY A 233 -24.03 -6.88 -2.87
N ILE A 234 -22.69 -6.87 -2.85
CA ILE A 234 -21.84 -6.98 -4.06
C ILE A 234 -20.98 -8.25 -4.03
N ASN A 235 -20.16 -8.44 -2.99
CA ASN A 235 -19.20 -9.54 -2.88
C ASN A 235 -19.14 -10.18 -1.49
N ASP A 236 -20.24 -10.11 -0.75
CA ASP A 236 -20.32 -10.46 0.66
C ASP A 236 -21.41 -11.50 0.98
N SER A 237 -22.04 -12.11 -0.04
CA SER A 237 -22.94 -13.24 0.23
C SER A 237 -22.14 -14.42 0.81
N PRO A 238 -22.73 -15.23 1.73
CA PRO A 238 -22.02 -16.36 2.32
C PRO A 238 -21.39 -17.30 1.28
N ALA A 239 -22.12 -17.62 0.20
CA ALA A 239 -21.61 -18.49 -0.87
C ALA A 239 -20.40 -17.87 -1.62
N GLN A 240 -20.40 -16.56 -1.86
CA GLN A 240 -19.25 -15.89 -2.48
C GLN A 240 -18.02 -15.93 -1.57
N ILE A 241 -18.21 -15.69 -0.27
CA ILE A 241 -17.11 -15.71 0.71
C ILE A 241 -16.58 -17.14 0.89
N GLU A 242 -17.45 -18.14 1.01
CA GLU A 242 -17.05 -19.55 1.10
C GLU A 242 -16.22 -19.97 -0.13
N ALA A 243 -16.66 -19.62 -1.34
CA ALA A 243 -15.92 -19.91 -2.56
C ALA A 243 -14.56 -19.20 -2.61
N LEU A 244 -14.48 -17.94 -2.15
CA LEU A 244 -13.23 -17.20 -2.05
C LEU A 244 -12.27 -17.86 -1.05
N LEU A 245 -12.75 -18.19 0.15
CA LEU A 245 -11.95 -18.83 1.20
C LEU A 245 -11.42 -20.19 0.75
N ALA A 246 -12.26 -21.01 0.09
CA ALA A 246 -11.84 -22.28 -0.47
C ALA A 246 -10.71 -22.11 -1.50
N ALA A 247 -10.82 -21.13 -2.40
CA ALA A 247 -9.78 -20.85 -3.39
C ALA A 247 -8.49 -20.28 -2.77
N CYS A 248 -8.59 -19.46 -1.72
CA CYS A 248 -7.43 -18.99 -0.96
C CYS A 248 -6.69 -20.15 -0.27
N SER A 249 -7.45 -21.08 0.30
CA SER A 249 -6.92 -22.30 0.93
C SER A 249 -6.22 -23.20 -0.09
N GLU A 250 -6.84 -23.43 -1.25
CA GLU A 250 -6.25 -24.17 -2.37
C GLU A 250 -4.94 -23.52 -2.87
N ALA A 251 -4.89 -22.18 -2.91
CA ALA A 251 -3.68 -21.43 -3.23
C ALA A 251 -2.63 -21.42 -2.10
N GLY A 252 -2.89 -22.06 -0.97
CA GLY A 252 -1.96 -22.14 0.16
C GLY A 252 -1.72 -20.81 0.87
N ALA A 253 -2.68 -19.87 0.84
CA ALA A 253 -2.57 -18.60 1.54
C ALA A 253 -2.34 -18.82 3.05
N ILE A 254 -1.37 -18.12 3.65
CA ILE A 254 -1.03 -18.30 5.08
C ILE A 254 -2.09 -17.70 6.01
N SER A 255 -2.87 -16.75 5.50
CA SER A 255 -4.02 -16.15 6.19
C SER A 255 -4.91 -15.44 5.18
N VAL A 256 -6.18 -15.26 5.54
CA VAL A 256 -7.13 -14.42 4.80
C VAL A 256 -7.69 -13.38 5.76
N ARG A 257 -7.61 -12.10 5.38
CA ARG A 257 -8.18 -11.00 6.15
C ARG A 257 -9.26 -10.31 5.34
N GLY A 258 -10.43 -10.12 5.94
CA GLY A 258 -11.53 -9.34 5.37
C GLY A 258 -11.52 -7.92 5.90
N MET A 259 -11.76 -6.94 5.03
CA MET A 259 -12.00 -5.56 5.47
C MET A 259 -13.19 -4.98 4.74
N GLY A 260 -14.09 -4.36 5.49
CA GLY A 260 -15.24 -3.65 4.93
C GLY A 260 -14.80 -2.45 4.09
N LEU A 261 -15.65 -2.08 3.13
CA LEU A 261 -15.47 -0.89 2.32
C LEU A 261 -15.36 0.36 3.20
N HIS A 262 -14.43 1.24 2.83
CA HIS A 262 -14.17 2.52 3.48
C HIS A 262 -14.32 3.66 2.48
N LEU A 263 -15.28 4.56 2.70
CA LEU A 263 -15.64 5.64 1.78
C LEU A 263 -15.35 7.01 2.40
N ARG A 264 -14.07 7.41 2.36
CA ARG A 264 -13.62 8.72 2.85
C ARG A 264 -13.40 9.71 1.71
N GLY A 265 -13.80 10.95 1.98
CA GLY A 265 -13.63 12.07 1.05
C GLY A 265 -14.28 11.79 -0.29
N SER A 266 -13.65 12.26 -1.35
CA SER A 266 -14.13 12.09 -2.73
C SER A 266 -14.19 10.65 -3.23
N THR A 267 -13.56 9.69 -2.54
CA THR A 267 -13.77 8.26 -2.82
C THR A 267 -15.26 7.89 -2.75
N ARG A 268 -16.00 8.49 -1.81
CA ARG A 268 -17.43 8.23 -1.63
C ARG A 268 -18.23 8.63 -2.88
N GLU A 269 -17.94 9.81 -3.42
CA GLU A 269 -18.64 10.36 -4.59
C GLU A 269 -18.40 9.48 -5.81
N VAL A 270 -17.13 9.15 -6.10
CA VAL A 270 -16.75 8.25 -7.19
C VAL A 270 -17.40 6.87 -7.04
N PHE A 271 -17.44 6.34 -5.82
CA PHE A 271 -18.07 5.04 -5.58
C PHE A 271 -19.59 5.08 -5.77
N LEU A 272 -20.27 6.12 -5.29
CA LEU A 272 -21.73 6.25 -5.41
C LEU A 272 -22.18 6.55 -6.84
N GLU A 273 -21.40 7.31 -7.61
CA GLU A 273 -21.64 7.51 -9.05
C GLU A 273 -21.59 6.15 -9.77
N TRP A 274 -20.52 5.39 -9.57
CA TRP A 274 -20.44 4.02 -10.10
C TRP A 274 -21.58 3.12 -9.62
N LEU A 275 -21.97 3.22 -8.35
CA LEU A 275 -23.04 2.40 -7.77
C LEU A 275 -24.38 2.72 -8.43
N GLY A 276 -24.67 4.00 -8.69
CA GLY A 276 -25.88 4.45 -9.39
C GLY A 276 -26.01 3.84 -10.80
N ASP A 277 -24.89 3.76 -11.52
CA ASP A 277 -24.86 3.19 -12.87
C ASP A 277 -24.91 1.65 -12.86
N ALA A 278 -24.10 1.01 -12.00
CA ALA A 278 -23.86 -0.43 -12.06
C ALA A 278 -24.83 -1.26 -11.20
N ARG A 279 -25.29 -0.69 -10.08
CA ARG A 279 -26.15 -1.32 -9.04
C ARG A 279 -27.11 -0.30 -8.42
N PRO A 280 -28.02 0.31 -9.21
CA PRO A 280 -28.98 1.27 -8.68
C PRO A 280 -29.85 0.69 -7.56
N ASP A 281 -30.04 -0.62 -7.55
CA ASP A 281 -30.74 -1.38 -6.51
C ASP A 281 -30.08 -1.29 -5.11
N LEU A 282 -28.82 -0.87 -5.03
CA LEU A 282 -28.07 -0.77 -3.78
C LEU A 282 -27.86 0.68 -3.30
N VAL A 283 -28.27 1.70 -4.07
CA VAL A 283 -27.97 3.10 -3.72
C VAL A 283 -28.52 3.48 -2.35
N GLU A 284 -29.80 3.22 -2.10
CA GLU A 284 -30.45 3.52 -0.81
C GLU A 284 -29.74 2.83 0.37
N LEU A 285 -29.31 1.58 0.18
CA LEU A 285 -28.56 0.83 1.18
C LEU A 285 -27.23 1.54 1.53
N TYR A 286 -26.48 1.98 0.52
CA TYR A 286 -25.18 2.61 0.73
C TYR A 286 -25.29 4.03 1.30
N GLU A 287 -26.31 4.77 0.92
CA GLU A 287 -26.62 6.06 1.54
C GLU A 287 -26.87 5.90 3.05
N GLU A 288 -27.59 4.85 3.44
CA GLU A 288 -27.82 4.53 4.85
C GLU A 288 -26.54 4.05 5.56
N LEU A 289 -25.82 3.08 4.99
CA LEU A 289 -24.61 2.51 5.59
C LEU A 289 -23.53 3.57 5.86
N TYR A 290 -23.40 4.57 4.98
CA TYR A 290 -22.39 5.62 5.07
C TYR A 290 -22.96 6.99 5.47
N ARG A 291 -24.19 7.03 6.03
CA ARG A 291 -24.85 8.26 6.49
C ARG A 291 -24.00 9.03 7.50
N HIS A 292 -23.36 8.32 8.43
CA HIS A 292 -22.69 8.89 9.60
C HIS A 292 -21.17 8.93 9.53
N GLY A 293 -20.56 8.44 8.46
CA GLY A 293 -19.10 8.45 8.34
C GLY A 293 -18.56 7.52 7.25
N PRO A 294 -17.23 7.42 7.15
CA PRO A 294 -16.56 6.67 6.09
C PRO A 294 -16.46 5.17 6.36
N HIS A 295 -16.81 4.72 7.58
CA HIS A 295 -16.75 3.32 7.99
C HIS A 295 -18.16 2.72 7.99
N LEU A 296 -18.23 1.41 7.73
CA LEU A 296 -19.46 0.64 7.94
C LEU A 296 -19.93 0.73 9.39
N PRO A 297 -21.25 0.67 9.64
CA PRO A 297 -21.79 0.54 10.99
C PRO A 297 -21.21 -0.71 11.66
N ARG A 298 -20.99 -0.64 12.98
CA ARG A 298 -20.35 -1.72 13.75
C ARG A 298 -21.00 -3.09 13.52
N ALA A 299 -22.33 -3.16 13.54
CA ALA A 299 -23.06 -4.41 13.33
C ALA A 299 -22.75 -5.04 11.96
N GLU A 300 -22.61 -4.22 10.93
CA GLU A 300 -22.31 -4.66 9.57
C GLU A 300 -20.85 -5.07 9.43
N ALA A 301 -19.92 -4.30 10.00
CA ALA A 301 -18.51 -4.66 10.08
C ALA A 301 -18.31 -6.01 10.80
N GLU A 302 -19.02 -6.24 11.92
CA GLU A 302 -19.00 -7.50 12.66
C GLU A 302 -19.62 -8.66 11.85
N ARG A 303 -20.68 -8.40 11.07
CA ARG A 303 -21.25 -9.41 10.17
C ARG A 303 -20.24 -9.85 9.12
N LEU A 304 -19.59 -8.90 8.46
CA LEU A 304 -18.55 -9.19 7.46
C LEU A 304 -17.35 -9.90 8.07
N ALA A 305 -16.90 -9.49 9.27
CA ALA A 305 -15.82 -10.15 9.97
C ALA A 305 -16.13 -11.62 10.27
N ARG A 306 -17.36 -11.93 10.70
CA ARG A 306 -17.80 -13.31 10.94
C ARG A 306 -17.74 -14.17 9.68
N LEU A 307 -18.09 -13.62 8.51
CA LEU A 307 -18.05 -14.38 7.25
C LEU A 307 -16.63 -14.84 6.90
N VAL A 308 -15.63 -14.02 7.17
CA VAL A 308 -14.22 -14.39 6.93
C VAL A 308 -13.65 -15.27 8.04
N GLN A 309 -14.12 -15.12 9.28
CA GLN A 309 -13.72 -15.95 10.44
C GLN A 309 -14.26 -17.38 10.43
N VAL A 310 -15.41 -17.66 9.81
CA VAL A 310 -15.87 -19.05 9.61
C VAL A 310 -14.86 -19.85 8.74
N GLY A 311 -13.98 -19.13 8.04
CA GLY A 311 -12.75 -19.59 7.40
C GLY A 311 -11.60 -20.05 8.33
N GLU A 312 -11.71 -19.95 9.66
CA GLU A 312 -10.70 -20.47 10.61
C GLU A 312 -10.95 -21.92 11.04
N ARG A 313 -12.10 -22.53 10.69
CA ARG A 313 -12.32 -23.99 10.88
C ARG A 313 -11.48 -24.87 9.94
N TRP A 314 -10.60 -24.27 9.14
CA TRP A 314 -9.84 -24.90 8.08
C TRP A 314 -8.47 -25.33 8.59
N GLY A 315 -8.47 -26.49 9.25
CA GLY A 315 -7.30 -27.35 9.43
C GLY A 315 -6.23 -26.83 10.39
N GLU A 316 -5.74 -27.72 11.23
CA GLU A 316 -4.57 -27.59 12.11
C GLU A 316 -3.23 -27.38 11.33
N ARG A 317 -3.26 -26.73 10.16
CA ARG A 317 -2.12 -26.42 9.29
C ARG A 317 -1.97 -24.94 8.93
N VAL A 318 -2.68 -24.04 9.60
CA VAL A 318 -2.16 -22.66 9.70
C VAL A 318 -1.01 -22.72 10.70
N VAL A 319 0.20 -23.02 10.20
CA VAL A 319 1.41 -22.79 10.98
C VAL A 319 1.41 -21.31 11.29
N ARG A 320 1.04 -20.97 12.53
CA ARG A 320 1.53 -19.75 13.18
C ARG A 320 3.05 -19.91 13.18
N THR A 321 3.73 -19.54 12.10
CA THR A 321 5.15 -19.29 12.17
C THR A 321 5.24 -18.13 13.14
N ALA A 322 5.71 -18.42 14.36
CA ALA A 322 6.08 -17.39 15.31
C ALA A 322 6.89 -16.33 14.55
N PRO A 323 6.68 -15.03 14.82
CA PRO A 323 7.53 -14.00 14.23
C PRO A 323 8.99 -14.43 14.45
N PRO A 324 9.89 -14.23 13.47
CA PRO A 324 11.30 -14.50 13.68
C PRO A 324 11.68 -13.84 15.00
N THR A 325 12.21 -14.65 15.90
CA THR A 325 12.73 -14.16 17.18
C THR A 325 13.59 -12.96 16.86
N ARG A 326 13.23 -11.79 17.43
CA ARG A 326 14.08 -10.61 17.36
C ARG A 326 15.52 -11.08 17.56
N PRO A 327 16.46 -10.83 16.63
CA PRO A 327 17.85 -11.16 16.89
C PRO A 327 18.19 -10.50 18.22
N GLY A 328 18.58 -11.35 19.17
CA GLY A 328 18.71 -10.98 20.57
C GLY A 328 19.51 -9.69 20.67
N ARG A 329 19.05 -8.80 21.56
CA ARG A 329 19.90 -7.72 22.06
C ARG A 329 21.25 -8.36 22.36
N PHE A 330 22.28 -7.97 21.60
CA PHE A 330 23.64 -8.21 21.98
C PHE A 330 23.81 -7.60 23.37
N ALA A 331 23.80 -8.45 24.39
CA ALA A 331 24.29 -8.10 25.71
C ALA A 331 25.80 -7.90 25.55
N PRO A 332 26.37 -6.72 25.85
CA PRO A 332 27.81 -6.59 25.92
C PRO A 332 28.28 -7.50 27.06
N GLY A 333 29.12 -8.48 26.69
CA GLY A 333 29.78 -9.35 27.63
C GLY A 333 30.53 -8.56 28.69
N SER A 334 30.46 -9.09 29.90
CA SER A 334 31.18 -8.69 31.09
C SER A 334 32.68 -8.53 30.84
N ARG A 335 33.21 -7.36 31.20
CA ARG A 335 34.52 -7.24 31.85
C ARG A 335 34.42 -6.16 32.93
N ALA A 336 34.74 -6.59 34.16
CA ALA A 336 34.85 -5.77 35.34
C ALA A 336 35.95 -4.72 35.19
N LEU A 337 35.75 -3.52 35.73
CA LEU A 337 36.40 -3.06 36.98
C LEU A 337 36.01 -1.61 37.33
N SER A 338 35.62 -1.46 38.61
CA SER A 338 35.77 -0.31 39.52
C SER A 338 35.19 1.08 39.20
N GLY A 339 34.31 1.56 40.10
CA GLY A 339 34.50 2.89 40.70
C GLY A 339 33.33 3.88 40.73
N GLY A 340 32.50 3.81 41.78
CA GLY A 340 31.99 4.98 42.51
C GLY A 340 30.76 5.77 41.97
N PRO A 341 29.94 6.39 42.85
CA PRO A 341 28.54 6.75 42.56
C PRO A 341 28.32 8.25 42.35
N ALA A 342 27.25 8.63 41.62
CA ALA A 342 26.59 9.93 41.77
C ALA A 342 25.21 10.00 41.09
N GLU A 343 24.18 10.06 41.94
CA GLU A 343 22.98 10.89 41.93
C GLU A 343 22.48 11.60 40.63
N SER A 344 21.20 11.37 40.36
CA SER A 344 20.23 12.27 39.68
C SER A 344 20.14 13.64 40.39
N PRO A 345 19.75 14.76 39.73
CA PRO A 345 18.36 14.91 39.24
C PRO A 345 18.09 15.83 38.02
N ILE A 346 17.00 15.45 37.34
CA ILE A 346 15.89 16.25 36.80
C ILE A 346 16.01 17.79 36.97
N ARG A 347 15.91 18.52 35.85
CA ARG A 347 15.26 19.85 35.80
C ARG A 347 14.37 20.00 34.57
N ALA A 348 13.12 20.37 34.86
CA ALA A 348 12.11 20.83 33.93
C ALA A 348 12.51 22.18 33.32
N ALA A 349 12.08 22.44 32.09
CA ALA A 349 12.22 23.74 31.44
C ALA A 349 10.85 24.29 31.00
N ASP A 350 10.69 25.56 31.36
CA ASP A 350 9.53 26.43 31.27
C ASP A 350 8.95 26.67 29.88
N ARG A 351 7.64 26.92 29.87
CA ARG A 351 6.89 27.55 28.78
C ARG A 351 7.00 29.07 28.88
N ARG A 352 7.25 29.78 27.77
CA ARG A 352 6.60 31.08 27.47
C ARG A 352 6.42 31.29 25.95
N PRO A 353 5.42 32.10 25.54
CA PRO A 353 4.85 32.10 24.20
C PRO A 353 5.41 33.21 23.31
N GLY A 354 5.46 32.98 21.99
CA GLY A 354 5.83 33.96 20.99
C GLY A 354 4.94 33.87 19.77
N THR A 355 4.12 34.89 19.55
CA THR A 355 3.31 35.14 18.36
C THR A 355 4.17 35.54 17.16
N ARG A 356 3.86 35.06 15.95
CA ARG A 356 3.88 35.85 14.69
C ARG A 356 3.27 35.05 13.53
N GLY A 357 2.42 35.74 12.76
CA GLY A 357 1.69 35.22 11.61
C GLY A 357 2.59 34.84 10.44
N GLY A 358 2.13 33.84 9.69
CA GLY A 358 2.65 33.41 8.40
C GLY A 358 1.51 32.77 7.61
N ALA A 359 1.51 32.98 6.29
CA ALA A 359 0.58 32.40 5.32
C ALA A 359 0.41 30.87 5.53
N PRO A 360 -0.74 30.28 5.16
CA PRO A 360 -1.03 28.87 5.43
C PRO A 360 0.05 27.99 4.79
N ARG A 361 0.87 27.37 5.63
CA ARG A 361 1.75 26.28 5.23
C ARG A 361 0.84 25.12 4.85
N LEU A 362 1.01 24.59 3.64
CA LEU A 362 0.52 23.26 3.31
C LEU A 362 0.98 22.31 4.43
N PRO A 363 0.09 21.48 5.00
CA PRO A 363 0.52 20.53 6.01
C PRO A 363 1.64 19.67 5.40
N PRO A 364 2.69 19.33 6.18
CA PRO A 364 3.60 18.26 5.77
C PRO A 364 2.78 17.02 5.42
N ASP A 365 3.32 16.12 4.60
CA ASP A 365 2.72 14.85 4.13
C ASP A 365 2.21 13.88 5.23
N ASP A 366 2.06 14.36 6.47
CA ASP A 366 1.66 13.72 7.72
C ASP A 366 0.16 13.37 7.83
N GLN A 367 -0.60 13.33 6.72
CA GLN A 367 -1.98 12.78 6.71
C GLN A 367 -2.12 11.46 5.92
N LEU A 368 -1.01 10.84 5.50
CA LEU A 368 -1.02 9.62 4.71
C LEU A 368 -0.96 8.31 5.51
N SER A 369 -1.29 8.36 6.80
CA SER A 369 -1.53 7.15 7.58
C SER A 369 -3.03 6.88 7.73
N LEU A 370 -3.55 6.20 6.73
CA LEU A 370 -4.69 5.32 6.90
C LEU A 370 -4.21 3.92 6.52
N PHE A 371 -3.59 3.26 7.49
CA PHE A 371 -4.40 2.72 8.55
C PHE A 371 -3.90 3.29 9.86
#